data_AF-A0A2H0ZXT6-F1
#
_entry.id   AF-A0A2H0ZXT6-F1
#
_cell.length_a   1.000
_cell.length_b   1.000
_cell.length_c   1.000
_cell.angle_alpha   90.00
_cell.angle_beta   90.00
_cell.angle_gamma   90.00
#
_symmetry.space_group_name_H-M   'P 1'
#
loop_
_entity.id
_entity.type
_entity.pdbx_description
1 polymer ?
#
loop_
_entity_poly.entity_id
_entity_poly.type
_entity_poly.pdbx_seq_one_letter_code
_entity_poly.pdbx_strand_id
1 'polypeptide(L)'
;MVSAAGVILSAVLGASARRLQVQLVGKQFGRTWDRVPGYALSIGAFLGGYVICDHFVQRNRHLLNRRLAQLREQRAQVDAFHEFDLDGDHRITASKRTRKFFELFDKYGQDYK
;
A
#
# COMPACT_ATOMS: atom_id res chain seq x y z
N MET A 1 -12.32 -8.84 -1.80
CA MET A 1 -12.92 -10.17 -2.00
C MET A 1 -14.38 -9.88 -2.22
N VAL A 2 -14.96 -10.49 -3.24
CA VAL A 2 -16.39 -10.34 -3.51
C VAL A 2 -17.15 -10.80 -2.27
N SER A 3 -17.85 -9.87 -1.64
CA SER A 3 -18.60 -10.10 -0.40
C SER A 3 -20.09 -10.15 -0.70
N ALA A 4 -20.81 -11.03 -0.02
CA ALA A 4 -22.27 -11.12 -0.13
C ALA A 4 -22.94 -9.76 0.17
N ALA A 5 -22.44 -9.03 1.17
CA ALA A 5 -22.93 -7.69 1.48
C ALA A 5 -22.69 -6.70 0.33
N GLY A 6 -21.55 -6.78 -0.35
CA GLY A 6 -21.23 -5.95 -1.50
C GLY A 6 -22.14 -6.23 -2.69
N VAL A 7 -22.40 -7.52 -2.97
CA VAL A 7 -23.34 -7.95 -4.02
C VAL A 7 -24.76 -7.46 -3.73
N ILE A 8 -25.24 -7.64 -2.51
CA ILE A 8 -26.59 -7.21 -2.09
C ILE A 8 -26.71 -5.69 -2.21
N LEU A 9 -25.74 -4.94 -1.68
CA LEU A 9 -25.76 -3.48 -1.72
C LEU A 9 -25.71 -2.95 -3.16
N SER A 10 -24.88 -3.53 -4.02
CA SER A 10 -24.83 -3.17 -5.45
C SER A 10 -26.12 -3.49 -6.18
N ALA A 11 -26.77 -4.61 -5.88
CA ALA A 11 -28.07 -4.93 -6.45
C ALA A 11 -29.17 -3.95 -6.00
N VAL A 12 -29.17 -3.58 -4.71
CA VAL A 12 -30.10 -2.56 -4.17
C VAL A 12 -29.85 -1.20 -4.81
N LEU A 13 -28.58 -0.80 -5.00
CA LEU A 13 -28.23 0.44 -5.67
C LEU A 13 -28.64 0.45 -7.15
N GLY A 14 -28.46 -0.66 -7.87
CA GLY A 14 -28.95 -0.76 -9.25
C GLY A 14 -30.47 -0.66 -9.33
N ALA A 15 -31.19 -1.35 -8.42
CA ALA A 15 -32.64 -1.27 -8.37
C ALA A 15 -33.14 0.16 -8.02
N SER A 16 -32.51 0.82 -7.05
CA SER A 16 -32.89 2.17 -6.64
C SER A 16 -32.55 3.20 -7.72
N ALA A 17 -31.40 3.10 -8.37
CA ALA A 17 -31.01 3.95 -9.49
C ALA A 17 -32.00 3.84 -10.65
N ARG A 18 -32.42 2.62 -11.00
CA ARG A 18 -33.46 2.42 -12.02
C ARG A 18 -34.80 3.01 -11.61
N ARG A 19 -35.20 2.85 -10.35
CA ARG A 19 -36.44 3.44 -9.83
C ARG A 19 -36.41 4.97 -9.93
N LEU A 20 -35.32 5.60 -9.54
CA LEU A 20 -35.13 7.05 -9.67
C LEU A 20 -35.16 7.50 -11.13
N GLN A 21 -34.47 6.80 -12.02
CA GLN A 21 -34.49 7.09 -13.45
C GLN A 21 -35.91 7.04 -14.04
N VAL A 22 -36.68 6.01 -13.70
CA VAL A 22 -38.07 5.87 -14.15
C VAL A 22 -38.95 7.01 -13.64
N GLN A 23 -38.78 7.41 -12.38
CA GLN A 23 -39.51 8.52 -11.78
C GLN A 23 -39.17 9.86 -12.45
N LEU A 24 -37.89 10.11 -12.73
CA LEU A 24 -37.43 11.34 -13.39
C LEU A 24 -37.93 11.45 -14.84
N VAL A 25 -37.91 10.33 -15.59
CA VAL A 25 -38.37 10.30 -16.98
C VAL A 25 -39.91 10.29 -17.08
N GLY A 26 -40.62 9.98 -15.98
CA GLY A 26 -42.07 9.85 -15.98
C GLY A 26 -42.59 8.69 -16.83
N LYS A 27 -41.75 7.69 -17.11
CA LYS A 27 -42.11 6.59 -18.02
C LYS A 27 -43.16 5.68 -17.37
N GLN A 28 -44.34 5.60 -17.98
CA GLN A 28 -45.35 4.63 -17.61
C GLN A 28 -45.16 3.32 -18.36
N PHE A 29 -45.37 2.20 -17.67
CA PHE A 29 -45.27 0.87 -18.24
C PHE A 29 -46.64 0.21 -18.18
N GLY A 30 -47.17 -0.16 -19.35
CA GLY A 30 -48.49 -0.78 -19.48
C GLY A 30 -48.57 -2.19 -18.90
N ARG A 31 -47.46 -2.95 -18.92
CA ARG A 31 -47.35 -4.24 -18.23
C ARG A 31 -46.20 -4.25 -17.23
N THR A 32 -46.35 -5.02 -16.15
CA THR A 32 -45.33 -5.18 -15.11
C THR A 32 -44.05 -5.82 -15.64
N TRP A 33 -44.16 -6.72 -16.62
CA TRP A 33 -43.04 -7.41 -17.26
C TRP A 33 -42.12 -6.49 -18.06
N ASP A 34 -42.65 -5.41 -18.64
CA ASP A 34 -41.86 -4.44 -19.44
C ASP A 34 -40.82 -3.69 -18.58
N ARG A 35 -40.96 -3.74 -17.26
CA ARG A 35 -40.04 -3.11 -16.29
C ARG A 35 -38.79 -3.97 -16.07
N VAL A 36 -38.94 -5.29 -16.11
CA VAL A 36 -37.93 -6.27 -15.67
C VAL A 36 -36.59 -6.12 -16.40
N PRO A 37 -36.53 -5.99 -17.74
CA PRO A 37 -35.24 -5.88 -18.44
C PRO A 37 -34.43 -4.66 -17.98
N GLY A 38 -35.09 -3.52 -17.73
CA GLY A 38 -34.42 -2.30 -17.29
C GLY A 38 -33.82 -2.42 -15.88
N TYR A 39 -34.51 -3.11 -14.97
CA TYR A 39 -33.98 -3.39 -13.64
C TYR A 39 -32.83 -4.40 -13.69
N ALA A 40 -32.96 -5.47 -14.49
CA ALA A 40 -31.90 -6.46 -14.67
C ALA A 40 -30.62 -5.84 -15.23
N LEU A 41 -30.73 -5.00 -16.26
CA LEU A 41 -29.58 -4.29 -16.84
C LEU A 41 -28.92 -3.33 -15.84
N SER A 42 -29.71 -2.59 -15.08
CA SER A 42 -29.18 -1.66 -14.08
C SER A 42 -28.48 -2.40 -12.94
N ILE A 43 -29.09 -3.45 -12.40
CA ILE A 43 -28.48 -4.31 -11.38
C ILE A 43 -27.18 -4.93 -11.91
N GLY A 44 -27.19 -5.45 -13.15
CA GLY A 44 -26.00 -6.01 -13.79
C GLY A 44 -24.87 -5.00 -13.92
N ALA A 45 -25.16 -3.75 -14.32
CA ALA A 45 -24.16 -2.70 -14.43
C ALA A 45 -23.51 -2.37 -13.07
N PHE A 46 -24.32 -2.26 -12.00
CA PHE A 46 -23.81 -1.98 -10.65
C PHE A 46 -23.00 -3.14 -10.07
N LEU A 47 -23.44 -4.38 -10.32
CA LEU A 47 -22.68 -5.58 -9.92
C LEU A 47 -21.34 -5.66 -10.67
N GLY A 48 -21.35 -5.42 -11.98
CA GLY A 48 -20.12 -5.38 -12.78
C GLY A 48 -19.15 -4.30 -12.29
N GLY A 49 -19.65 -3.09 -12.05
CA GLY A 49 -18.86 -2.00 -11.48
C GLY A 49 -18.27 -2.35 -10.10
N TYR A 50 -19.06 -2.98 -9.23
CA TYR A 50 -18.59 -3.45 -7.93
C TYR A 50 -17.45 -4.47 -8.06
N VAL A 51 -17.57 -5.46 -8.94
CA VAL A 51 -16.52 -6.47 -9.13
C VAL A 51 -15.22 -5.82 -9.61
N ILE A 52 -15.30 -4.86 -10.54
CA ILE A 52 -14.14 -4.11 -11.01
C ILE A 52 -13.51 -3.33 -9.86
N CYS A 53 -14.29 -2.57 -9.11
CA CYS A 53 -13.80 -1.79 -7.97
C CYS A 53 -13.17 -2.68 -6.90
N ASP A 54 -13.79 -3.82 -6.55
CA ASP A 54 -13.22 -4.76 -5.58
C ASP A 54 -11.88 -5.33 -6.06
N HIS A 55 -11.74 -5.64 -7.36
CA HIS A 55 -10.47 -6.07 -7.93
C HIS A 55 -9.35 -5.03 -7.70
N PHE A 56 -9.61 -3.76 -8.00
CA PHE A 56 -8.63 -2.68 -7.79
C PHE A 56 -8.31 -2.46 -6.31
N VAL A 57 -9.32 -2.49 -5.43
CA VAL A 57 -9.12 -2.35 -3.98
C VAL A 57 -8.27 -3.49 -3.44
N GLN A 58 -8.52 -4.73 -3.85
CA GLN A 58 -7.71 -5.87 -3.45
C GLN A 58 -6.26 -5.74 -3.92
N ARG A 59 -6.05 -5.36 -5.18
CA ARG A 59 -4.70 -5.16 -5.73
C ARG A 59 -3.95 -4.09 -4.95
N ASN A 60 -4.60 -2.99 -4.60
CA ASN A 60 -3.99 -1.92 -3.82
C ASN A 60 -3.67 -2.36 -2.39
N ARG A 61 -4.57 -3.11 -1.73
CA ARG A 61 -4.31 -3.71 -0.42
C ARG A 61 -3.10 -4.64 -0.44
N HIS A 62 -2.96 -5.45 -1.49
CA HIS A 62 -1.81 -6.34 -1.63
C HIS A 62 -0.49 -5.57 -1.77
N LEU A 63 -0.48 -4.50 -2.57
CA LEU A 63 0.69 -3.63 -2.72
C LEU A 63 1.05 -2.93 -1.40
N LEU A 64 0.06 -2.42 -0.68
CA LEU A 64 0.27 -1.78 0.62
C LEU A 64 0.82 -2.76 1.65
N ASN A 65 0.26 -3.96 1.73
CA ASN A 65 0.73 -4.99 2.65
C ASN A 65 2.18 -5.41 2.36
N ARG A 66 2.56 -5.51 1.07
CA ARG A 66 3.95 -5.78 0.67
C ARG A 66 4.90 -4.69 1.14
N ARG A 67 4.55 -3.42 0.90
CA ARG A 67 5.38 -2.28 1.35
C ARG A 67 5.49 -2.24 2.88
N LEU A 68 4.40 -2.54 3.57
CA LEU A 68 4.37 -2.56 5.02
C LEU A 68 5.23 -3.71 5.58
N ALA A 69 5.23 -4.88 4.94
CA ALA A 69 6.13 -5.98 5.29
C ALA A 69 7.60 -5.58 5.11
N GLN A 70 7.96 -4.96 3.98
CA GLN A 70 9.31 -4.45 3.74
C GLN A 70 9.75 -3.41 4.78
N LEU A 71 8.86 -2.49 5.17
CA LEU A 71 9.16 -1.50 6.22
C LEU A 71 9.38 -2.16 7.59
N ARG A 72 8.64 -3.23 7.90
CA ARG A 72 8.84 -4.00 9.13
C ARG A 72 10.17 -4.75 9.12
N GLU A 73 10.55 -5.35 7.99
CA GLU A 73 11.86 -6.00 7.81
C GLU A 73 13.00 -4.99 7.95
N GLN A 74 12.88 -3.82 7.31
CA GLN A 74 13.86 -2.74 7.44
C GLN A 74 13.98 -2.26 8.88
N ARG A 75 12.86 -2.06 9.58
CA ARG A 75 12.89 -1.69 11.00
C ARG A 75 13.58 -2.74 11.87
N ALA A 76 13.27 -4.02 11.66
CA ALA A 76 13.93 -5.10 12.39
C ALA A 76 15.45 -5.17 12.11
N GLN A 77 15.88 -4.88 10.88
CA GLN A 77 17.29 -4.76 10.54
C GLN A 77 17.93 -3.55 11.23
N VAL A 78 17.28 -2.38 11.23
CA VAL A 78 17.78 -1.20 11.94
C VAL A 78 17.91 -1.49 13.44
N ASP A 79 16.90 -2.09 14.06
CA ASP A 79 16.94 -2.45 15.48
C ASP A 79 18.12 -3.41 15.77
N ALA A 80 18.37 -4.40 14.89
CA ALA A 80 19.52 -5.29 15.00
C ALA A 80 20.87 -4.56 14.84
N PHE A 81 21.01 -3.66 13.85
CA PHE A 81 22.24 -2.88 13.65
C PHE A 81 22.48 -1.87 14.78
N HIS A 82 21.42 -1.31 15.37
CA HIS A 82 21.53 -0.37 16.48
C HIS A 82 21.99 -1.05 17.79
N GLU A 83 21.77 -2.36 17.93
CA GLU A 83 22.30 -3.19 19.00
C GLU A 83 23.82 -3.45 18.80
N PHE A 84 24.28 -3.62 17.56
CA PHE A 84 25.71 -3.75 17.24
C PHE A 84 26.51 -2.43 17.44
N ASP A 85 25.90 -1.26 17.24
CA ASP A 85 26.57 0.04 17.43
C ASP A 85 26.73 0.43 18.91
N LEU A 86 26.02 -0.22 19.84
CA LEU A 86 26.22 -0.02 21.29
C LEU A 86 27.40 -0.82 21.85
N ASP A 87 27.73 -1.97 21.24
CA ASP A 87 28.90 -2.81 21.59
C ASP A 87 30.14 -2.52 20.72
N GLY A 88 30.01 -1.67 19.70
CA GLY A 88 31.03 -1.28 18.73
C GLY A 88 32.03 -0.26 19.26
N ASP A 89 32.89 -0.73 20.16
CA ASP A 89 34.08 -0.08 20.70
C ASP A 89 35.09 0.36 19.61
N HIS A 90 34.76 1.40 18.82
CA HIS A 90 35.60 1.93 17.73
C HIS A 90 36.18 3.32 18.00
N ARG A 91 35.94 3.91 19.18
CA ARG A 91 36.64 5.15 19.59
C ARG A 91 38.09 4.89 20.05
N ILE A 92 38.47 3.65 20.35
CA ILE A 92 39.83 3.35 20.87
C ILE A 92 40.87 3.19 19.75
N THR A 93 40.47 2.79 18.54
CA THR A 93 41.41 2.56 17.42
C THR A 93 41.66 3.78 16.55
N ALA A 94 40.71 4.74 16.48
CA ALA A 94 40.89 5.96 15.68
C ALA A 94 41.98 6.89 16.25
N SER A 95 42.07 7.05 17.57
CA SER A 95 43.04 7.96 18.20
C SER A 95 44.49 7.48 18.11
N LYS A 96 44.73 6.16 18.04
CA LYS A 96 46.07 5.57 17.92
C LYS A 96 46.62 5.56 16.49
N ARG A 97 45.75 5.57 15.47
CA ARG A 97 46.16 5.51 14.06
C ARG A 97 46.76 6.84 13.57
N THR A 98 46.20 7.96 14.02
CA THR A 98 46.67 9.30 13.65
C THR A 98 48.05 9.59 14.27
N ARG A 99 48.27 9.22 15.55
CA ARG A 99 49.56 9.43 16.23
C ARG A 99 50.72 8.71 15.55
N LYS A 100 50.56 7.45 15.16
CA LYS A 100 51.63 6.69 14.49
C LYS A 100 52.03 7.26 13.13
N PHE A 101 51.08 7.84 12.39
CA PHE A 101 51.36 8.43 11.08
C PHE A 101 52.24 9.68 11.20
N PHE A 102 51.95 10.53 12.19
CA PHE A 102 52.76 11.72 12.48
C PHE A 102 54.11 11.38 13.13
N GLU A 103 54.19 10.39 14.02
CA GLU A 103 55.48 9.93 14.59
C GLU A 103 56.43 9.36 13.53
N LEU A 104 55.91 8.66 12.51
CA LEU A 104 56.73 8.17 11.40
C LEU A 104 57.23 9.34 10.54
N PHE A 105 56.40 10.34 10.28
CA PHE A 105 56.79 11.52 9.51
C PHE A 105 57.89 12.31 10.21
N ASP A 106 57.76 12.53 11.52
CA ASP A 106 58.80 13.17 12.34
C ASP A 106 60.11 12.38 12.35
N LYS A 107 60.05 11.04 12.37
CA LYS A 107 61.25 10.19 12.37
C LYS A 107 62.03 10.25 11.05
N TYR A 108 61.34 10.39 9.91
CA TYR A 108 61.97 10.48 8.59
C TYR A 108 62.29 11.92 8.17
N GLY A 109 61.79 12.92 8.89
CA GLY A 109 62.03 14.35 8.63
C GLY A 109 63.16 14.97 9.44
N GLN A 110 63.88 14.23 10.28
CA GLN A 110 65.04 14.76 11.00
C GLN A 110 66.26 14.84 10.07
N ASP A 111 66.86 16.03 9.98
CA ASP A 111 68.12 16.25 9.26
C ASP A 111 69.21 15.33 9.85
N TYR A 112 69.80 14.52 8.97
CA TYR A 112 70.87 13.60 9.29
C TYR A 112 72.08 14.42 9.80
N LYS A 113 72.45 14.26 11.08
CA LYS A 113 73.71 14.78 11.62
C LYS A 113 74.85 13.81 11.36
#